data_AF-A0A336LF54-F1
#
_entry.id   AF-A0A336LF54-F1
#
_cell.length_a   1.000
_cell.length_b   1.000
_cell.length_c   1.000
_cell.angle_alpha   90.00
_cell.angle_beta   90.00
_cell.angle_gamma   90.00
#
_symmetry.space_group_name_H-M   'P 1'
#
loop_
_entity.id
_entity.type
_entity.pdbx_description
1 polymer ?
#
loop_
_entity_poly.entity_id
_entity_poly.type
_entity_poly.pdbx_seq_one_letter_code
_entity_poly.pdbx_strand_id
1 'polypeptide(L)'
;MIIAFNLCRHLRPIKPFISQRLFHQSPIRFKVMNLKPITEESMRIKDKLTHNFKIIYRAPMQSYIKALSIACAVTSAGLAFIGIHAYINGLTLDDLQQRSSYGDRFVVSTNTTELALFMVSLVVFNIVMSLTIRRYPLRIWRNGENYVAVFQSHIPFVCRNFSFMKGQMEPMAVKGVLPWKDARYVVNGQRMILLDQYFKTPSELHRMLNEKYDYYVKE
;
A
#
# COMPACT_ATOMS: atom_id res chain seq x y z
N MET A 1 42.66 4.04 6.33
CA MET A 1 42.21 5.12 7.24
C MET A 1 42.97 6.39 6.83
N ILE A 2 42.27 7.51 6.60
CA ILE A 2 42.79 8.84 6.21
C ILE A 2 43.19 9.04 4.72
N ILE A 3 42.27 8.87 3.75
CA ILE A 3 42.34 9.60 2.45
C ILE A 3 40.95 10.08 1.96
N ALA A 4 39.84 9.50 2.41
CA ALA A 4 38.51 9.87 1.90
C ALA A 4 37.86 11.15 2.49
N PHE A 5 38.57 11.93 3.31
CA PHE A 5 37.97 13.04 4.07
C PHE A 5 38.11 14.44 3.45
N ASN A 6 38.81 14.60 2.33
CA ASN A 6 39.12 15.92 1.76
C ASN A 6 38.41 16.29 0.44
N LEU A 7 37.45 15.48 -0.03
CA LEU A 7 36.67 15.81 -1.23
C LEU A 7 35.29 16.43 -0.93
N CYS A 8 35.04 16.87 0.31
CA CYS A 8 33.74 17.33 0.77
C CYS A 8 33.70 18.84 1.12
N ARG A 9 34.57 19.65 0.50
CA ARG A 9 34.72 21.09 0.83
C ARG A 9 34.46 22.07 -0.31
N HIS A 10 33.83 21.62 -1.41
CA HIS A 10 33.55 22.51 -2.54
C HIS A 10 32.18 22.36 -3.22
N LEU A 11 31.17 21.88 -2.49
CA LEU A 11 29.78 21.96 -2.95
C LEU A 11 29.10 23.16 -2.28
N ARG A 12 28.95 24.25 -3.03
CA ARG A 12 28.15 25.42 -2.63
C ARG A 12 26.69 24.98 -2.42
N PRO A 13 25.96 25.59 -1.47
CA PRO A 13 24.55 25.28 -1.27
C PRO A 13 23.75 25.71 -2.50
N ILE A 14 23.24 24.72 -3.25
CA ILE A 14 22.23 24.93 -4.27
C ILE A 14 20.94 25.31 -3.52
N LYS A 15 20.54 26.58 -3.63
CA LYS A 15 19.24 27.05 -3.12
C LYS A 15 18.14 26.21 -3.79
N PRO A 16 17.15 25.67 -3.06
CA PRO A 16 15.96 25.11 -3.71
C PRO A 16 15.19 26.26 -4.35
N PHE A 17 15.41 26.47 -5.65
CA PHE A 17 14.57 27.34 -6.46
C PHE A 17 13.22 26.63 -6.62
N ILE A 18 12.23 27.15 -5.89
CA ILE A 18 10.83 26.77 -5.95
C ILE A 18 10.35 27.09 -7.37
N SER A 19 10.44 26.11 -8.27
CA SER A 19 9.78 26.16 -9.57
C SER A 19 8.38 25.57 -9.42
N GLN A 20 7.50 26.35 -8.79
CA GLN A 20 6.06 26.20 -8.94
C GLN A 20 5.69 26.82 -10.29
N ARG A 21 5.66 26.00 -11.34
CA ARG A 21 4.91 26.17 -12.61
C ARG A 21 5.61 25.34 -13.67
N LEU A 22 5.08 24.15 -13.96
CA LEU A 22 5.04 23.53 -15.29
C LEU A 22 4.36 22.15 -15.20
N PHE A 23 3.21 22.05 -14.51
CA PHE A 23 2.20 21.07 -14.89
C PHE A 23 1.31 21.76 -15.94
N HIS A 24 1.86 21.91 -17.14
CA HIS A 24 1.06 22.30 -18.29
C HIS A 24 0.15 21.12 -18.61
N GLN A 25 -1.09 21.22 -18.14
CA GLN A 25 -2.14 20.25 -18.40
C GLN A 25 -2.36 20.19 -19.91
N SER A 26 -2.04 19.06 -20.52
CA SER A 26 -2.56 18.71 -21.83
C SER A 26 -4.09 18.80 -21.80
N PRO A 27 -4.77 19.33 -22.83
CA PRO A 27 -6.22 19.42 -22.88
C PRO A 27 -6.79 18.05 -23.28
N ILE A 28 -6.47 16.99 -22.54
CA ILE A 28 -7.31 15.79 -22.58
C ILE A 28 -8.56 16.20 -21.83
N ARG A 29 -9.56 16.60 -22.60
CA ARG A 29 -10.93 16.88 -22.18
C ARG A 29 -11.50 15.58 -21.62
N PHE A 30 -11.10 15.24 -20.39
CA PHE A 30 -11.73 14.20 -19.59
C PHE A 30 -13.17 14.67 -19.44
N LYS A 31 -14.06 14.09 -20.23
CA LYS A 31 -15.50 14.15 -20.02
C LYS A 31 -15.67 13.59 -18.61
N VAL A 32 -15.76 14.47 -17.62
CA VAL A 32 -15.99 14.10 -16.22
C VAL A 32 -17.32 13.37 -16.26
N MET A 33 -17.26 12.04 -16.29
CA MET A 33 -18.43 11.22 -16.08
C MET A 33 -19.02 11.73 -14.78
N ASN A 34 -20.26 12.22 -14.83
CA ASN A 34 -21.08 12.54 -13.67
C ASN A 34 -21.35 11.24 -12.90
N LEU A 35 -20.31 10.69 -12.30
CA LEU A 35 -20.37 9.61 -11.35
C LEU A 35 -21.04 10.23 -10.13
N LYS A 36 -22.26 9.77 -9.83
CA LYS A 36 -22.94 10.12 -8.58
C LYS A 36 -21.91 9.97 -7.44
N PRO A 37 -21.77 10.97 -6.55
CA PRO A 37 -20.87 10.85 -5.41
C PRO A 37 -21.26 9.57 -4.66
N ILE A 38 -20.27 8.69 -4.43
CA ILE A 38 -20.53 7.40 -3.77
C ILE A 38 -21.07 7.69 -2.37
N THR A 39 -22.34 7.40 -2.16
CA THR A 39 -23.04 7.60 -0.89
C THR A 39 -22.48 6.69 0.19
N GLU A 40 -22.41 7.16 1.45
CA GLU A 40 -22.00 6.35 2.60
C GLU A 40 -22.82 5.05 2.69
N GLU A 41 -24.11 5.10 2.35
CA GLU A 41 -24.99 3.93 2.34
C GLU A 41 -24.56 2.86 1.33
N SER A 42 -24.18 3.26 0.11
CA SER A 42 -23.71 2.32 -0.92
C SER A 42 -22.41 1.64 -0.48
N MET A 43 -21.53 2.33 0.24
CA MET A 43 -20.32 1.73 0.81
C MET A 43 -20.64 0.75 1.94
N ARG A 44 -21.60 1.09 2.80
CA ARG A 44 -22.05 0.24 3.90
C ARG A 44 -22.65 -1.08 3.38
N ILE A 45 -23.49 -1.01 2.35
CA ILE A 45 -24.07 -2.19 1.69
C ILE A 45 -22.96 -3.07 1.09
N LYS A 46 -21.98 -2.45 0.43
CA LYS A 46 -20.83 -3.18 -0.14
C LYS A 46 -20.00 -3.90 0.93
N ASP A 47 -19.85 -3.30 2.10
CA ASP A 47 -19.08 -3.87 3.21
C ASP A 47 -19.92 -4.82 4.10
N LYS A 48 -21.20 -5.07 3.75
CA LYS A 48 -22.16 -5.92 4.45
C LYS A 48 -22.39 -5.53 5.93
N LEU A 49 -22.57 -4.24 6.21
CA LEU A 49 -22.76 -3.71 7.57
C LEU A 49 -24.19 -3.22 7.82
N THR A 50 -24.66 -3.35 9.06
CA THR A 50 -26.00 -2.91 9.51
C THR A 50 -26.15 -1.38 9.50
N HIS A 51 -27.38 -0.87 9.47
CA HIS A 51 -27.66 0.57 9.29
C HIS A 51 -27.04 1.51 10.33
N ASN A 52 -26.75 1.03 11.54
CA ASN A 52 -26.28 1.85 12.67
C ASN A 52 -24.79 2.22 12.62
N PHE A 53 -24.05 1.73 11.61
CA PHE A 53 -22.62 2.00 11.48
C PHE A 53 -22.37 3.33 10.74
N LYS A 54 -21.61 4.21 11.38
CA LYS A 54 -21.14 5.48 10.81
C LYS A 54 -19.67 5.39 10.43
N ILE A 55 -19.29 5.91 9.26
CA ILE A 55 -17.89 5.95 8.85
C ILE A 55 -17.12 7.03 9.62
N ILE A 56 -15.99 6.65 10.21
CA ILE A 56 -15.12 7.57 10.97
C ILE A 56 -13.77 7.79 10.30
N TYR A 57 -13.33 6.84 9.48
CA TYR A 57 -12.06 6.87 8.77
C TYR A 57 -12.25 6.45 7.32
N ARG A 58 -11.69 7.22 6.40
CA ARG A 58 -11.71 6.91 4.97
C ARG A 58 -10.36 7.18 4.36
N ALA A 59 -9.66 6.12 3.97
CA ALA A 59 -8.39 6.29 3.27
C ALA A 59 -8.58 6.88 1.86
N PRO A 60 -7.77 7.89 1.46
CA PRO A 60 -7.84 8.44 0.11
C PRO A 60 -7.25 7.49 -0.93
N MET A 61 -6.33 6.62 -0.52
CA MET A 61 -5.59 5.74 -1.43
C MET A 61 -6.34 4.44 -1.79
N GLN A 62 -7.66 4.37 -1.56
CA GLN A 62 -8.42 3.14 -1.82
C GLN A 62 -8.29 2.65 -3.27
N SER A 63 -8.31 3.56 -4.26
CA SER A 63 -8.18 3.18 -5.67
C SER A 63 -6.78 2.66 -5.99
N TYR A 64 -5.73 3.31 -5.46
CA TYR A 64 -4.35 2.88 -5.66
C TYR A 64 -4.08 1.51 -5.04
N ILE A 65 -4.57 1.27 -3.82
CA ILE A 65 -4.39 -0.02 -3.13
C ILE A 65 -5.08 -1.15 -3.89
N LYS A 66 -6.27 -0.89 -4.46
CA LYS A 66 -6.96 -1.88 -5.31
C LYS A 66 -6.22 -2.15 -6.60
N ALA A 67 -5.79 -1.10 -7.31
CA ALA A 67 -5.02 -1.25 -8.53
C ALA A 67 -3.72 -2.01 -8.29
N LEU A 68 -3.02 -1.69 -7.20
CA LEU A 68 -1.80 -2.38 -6.79
C LEU A 68 -2.07 -3.84 -6.41
N SER A 69 -3.14 -4.12 -5.67
CA SER A 69 -3.53 -5.50 -5.34
C SER A 69 -3.84 -6.32 -6.57
N ILE A 70 -4.50 -5.74 -7.59
CA ILE A 70 -4.77 -6.39 -8.87
C ILE A 70 -3.46 -6.61 -9.63
N ALA A 71 -2.61 -5.59 -9.72
CA ALA A 71 -1.31 -5.70 -10.38
C ALA A 71 -0.46 -6.82 -9.76
N CYS A 72 -0.34 -6.87 -8.43
CA CYS A 72 0.37 -7.93 -7.73
C CYS A 72 -0.26 -9.31 -7.99
N ALA A 73 -1.59 -9.40 -8.00
CA ALA A 73 -2.28 -10.66 -8.31
C ALA A 73 -1.97 -11.13 -9.74
N VAL A 74 -2.05 -10.24 -10.73
CA VAL A 74 -1.76 -10.54 -12.14
C VAL A 74 -0.29 -10.94 -12.32
N THR A 75 0.66 -10.21 -11.74
CA THR A 75 2.08 -10.55 -11.83
C THR A 75 2.38 -11.89 -11.17
N SER A 76 1.84 -12.15 -9.97
CA SER A 76 2.04 -13.44 -9.29
C SER A 76 1.43 -14.62 -10.06
N ALA A 77 0.23 -14.45 -10.63
CA ALA A 77 -0.41 -15.46 -11.46
C ALA A 77 0.36 -15.71 -12.76
N GLY A 78 0.87 -14.66 -13.40
CA GLY A 78 1.70 -14.76 -14.60
C GLY A 78 3.01 -15.51 -14.34
N LEU A 79 3.70 -15.20 -13.24
CA LEU A 79 4.92 -15.90 -12.83
C LEU A 79 4.64 -17.38 -12.51
N ALA A 80 3.54 -17.67 -11.80
CA ALA A 80 3.13 -19.04 -11.52
C ALA A 80 2.81 -19.80 -12.81
N PHE A 81 2.09 -19.18 -13.75
CA PHE A 81 1.76 -19.78 -15.04
C PHE A 81 3.02 -20.10 -15.86
N ILE A 82 3.97 -19.16 -15.93
CA ILE A 82 5.26 -19.37 -16.60
C ILE A 82 6.03 -20.51 -15.94
N GLY A 83 6.08 -20.55 -14.60
CA GLY A 83 6.76 -21.62 -13.86
C GLY A 83 6.13 -23.00 -14.08
N ILE A 84 4.79 -23.10 -14.05
CA ILE A 84 4.07 -24.35 -14.33
C ILE A 84 4.30 -24.79 -15.78
N HIS A 85 4.22 -23.85 -16.73
CA HIS A 85 4.46 -24.15 -18.14
C HIS A 85 5.91 -24.61 -18.38
N ALA A 86 6.89 -24.01 -17.71
CA ALA A 86 8.28 -24.45 -17.77
C ALA A 86 8.47 -25.85 -17.19
N TYR A 87 7.83 -26.13 -16.04
CA TYR A 87 7.90 -27.43 -15.39
C TYR A 87 7.30 -28.55 -16.24
N ILE A 88 6.10 -28.35 -16.81
CA ILE A 88 5.42 -29.36 -17.64
C ILE A 88 6.21 -29.67 -18.91
N ASN A 89 6.82 -28.65 -19.52
CA ASN A 89 7.56 -28.81 -20.78
C ASN A 89 9.06 -29.09 -20.58
N GLY A 90 9.53 -29.23 -19.33
CA GLY A 90 10.95 -29.44 -19.01
C GLY A 90 11.87 -28.32 -19.48
N LEU A 91 11.37 -27.09 -19.60
CA LEU A 91 12.14 -25.95 -20.09
C LEU A 91 13.13 -25.49 -19.02
N THR A 92 14.39 -25.32 -19.43
CA THR A 92 15.43 -24.75 -18.60
C THR A 92 15.38 -23.21 -18.63
N LEU A 93 16.10 -22.56 -17.71
CA LEU A 93 16.23 -21.09 -17.71
C LEU A 93 16.89 -20.58 -19.00
N ASP A 94 17.79 -21.36 -19.60
CA ASP A 94 18.43 -21.06 -20.89
C ASP A 94 17.40 -20.99 -22.03
N ASP A 95 16.45 -21.93 -22.06
CA ASP A 95 15.38 -21.97 -23.07
C ASP A 95 14.41 -20.78 -22.93
N LEU A 96 14.13 -20.38 -21.69
CA LEU A 96 13.30 -19.21 -21.40
C LEU A 96 14.01 -17.91 -21.80
N GLN A 97 15.32 -17.81 -21.57
CA GLN A 97 16.12 -16.69 -22.01
C GLN A 97 16.11 -16.58 -23.55
N GLN A 98 16.38 -17.68 -24.25
CA GLN A 98 16.42 -17.70 -25.72
C GLN A 98 15.08 -17.27 -26.33
N ARG A 99 13.96 -17.72 -25.75
CA ARG A 99 12.61 -17.30 -26.18
C ARG A 99 12.30 -15.85 -25.85
N SER A 100 12.78 -15.33 -24.71
CA SER A 100 12.61 -13.91 -24.36
C SER A 100 13.37 -12.96 -25.29
N SER A 101 14.40 -13.47 -25.98
CA SER A 101 15.20 -12.73 -26.94
C SER A 101 14.67 -12.77 -28.38
N TYR A 102 13.53 -13.43 -28.62
CA TYR A 102 12.90 -13.53 -29.94
C TYR A 102 12.11 -12.24 -30.26
N GLY A 103 12.84 -11.18 -30.58
CA GLY A 103 12.30 -9.89 -31.00
C GLY A 103 13.25 -8.75 -30.68
N ASP A 104 13.69 -8.04 -31.71
CA ASP A 104 14.70 -6.95 -31.70
C ASP A 104 14.31 -5.69 -30.88
N ARG A 105 13.27 -5.79 -30.03
CA ARG A 105 12.64 -4.63 -29.38
C ARG A 105 12.63 -4.69 -27.85
N PHE A 106 12.82 -5.86 -27.22
CA PHE A 106 12.83 -5.98 -25.76
C PHE A 106 13.69 -7.16 -25.27
N VAL A 107 15.02 -6.96 -25.18
CA VAL A 107 15.90 -7.89 -24.47
C VAL A 107 15.83 -7.57 -22.98
N VAL A 108 15.12 -8.40 -22.22
CA VAL A 108 14.97 -8.21 -20.76
C VAL A 108 16.23 -8.63 -20.00
N SER A 109 17.02 -9.57 -20.55
CA SER A 109 18.26 -10.06 -19.97
C SER A 109 19.12 -10.78 -21.00
N THR A 110 20.44 -10.55 -21.00
CA THR A 110 21.41 -11.25 -21.85
C THR A 110 22.06 -12.44 -21.16
N ASN A 111 21.87 -12.59 -19.85
CA ASN A 111 22.43 -13.69 -19.06
C ASN A 111 21.34 -14.41 -18.24
N THR A 112 21.52 -15.71 -17.99
CA THR A 112 20.56 -16.52 -17.21
C THR A 112 20.57 -16.13 -15.75
N THR A 113 21.73 -15.70 -15.24
CA THR A 113 21.88 -15.19 -13.86
C THR A 113 21.12 -13.88 -13.67
N GLU A 114 21.19 -12.97 -14.63
CA GLU A 114 20.44 -11.70 -14.64
C GLU A 114 18.93 -11.96 -14.73
N LEU A 115 18.50 -12.92 -15.56
CA LEU A 115 17.09 -13.32 -15.66
C LEU A 115 16.57 -13.91 -14.35
N ALA A 116 17.35 -14.79 -13.72
CA ALA A 116 17.00 -15.39 -12.43
C ALA A 116 16.90 -14.32 -11.32
N LEU A 117 17.86 -13.38 -11.27
CA LEU A 117 17.83 -12.26 -10.32
C LEU A 117 16.62 -11.36 -10.55
N PHE A 118 16.27 -11.09 -11.81
CA PHE A 118 15.07 -10.32 -12.15
C PHE A 118 13.81 -11.02 -11.63
N MET A 119 13.64 -12.32 -11.90
CA MET A 119 12.49 -13.10 -11.42
C MET A 119 12.40 -13.12 -9.89
N VAL A 120 13.52 -13.35 -9.20
CA VAL A 120 13.58 -13.32 -7.74
C VAL A 120 13.22 -11.93 -7.19
N SER A 121 13.77 -10.87 -7.78
CA SER A 121 13.49 -9.50 -7.34
C SER A 121 12.02 -9.12 -7.53
N LEU A 122 11.38 -9.56 -8.62
CA LEU A 122 9.95 -9.38 -8.84
C LEU A 122 9.12 -10.10 -7.79
N VAL A 123 9.48 -11.33 -7.42
CA VAL A 123 8.78 -12.08 -6.37
C VAL A 123 8.91 -11.36 -5.02
N VAL A 124 10.13 -10.97 -4.65
CA VAL A 124 10.38 -10.24 -3.40
C VAL A 124 9.61 -8.93 -3.36
N PHE A 125 9.63 -8.15 -4.45
CA PHE A 125 8.89 -6.90 -4.56
C PHE A 125 7.38 -7.12 -4.39
N ASN A 126 6.80 -8.14 -5.04
CA ASN A 126 5.40 -8.48 -4.90
C ASN A 126 5.03 -8.90 -3.48
N ILE A 127 5.91 -9.63 -2.78
CA ILE A 127 5.71 -10.00 -1.37
C ILE A 127 5.68 -8.74 -0.49
N VAL A 128 6.66 -7.84 -0.65
CA VAL A 128 6.75 -6.61 0.14
C VAL A 128 5.52 -5.72 -0.07
N MET A 129 5.09 -5.56 -1.33
CA MET A 129 3.89 -4.79 -1.65
C MET A 129 2.62 -5.45 -1.08
N SER A 130 2.49 -6.77 -1.22
CA SER A 130 1.36 -7.52 -0.66
C SER A 130 1.27 -7.40 0.86
N LEU A 131 2.41 -7.48 1.57
CA LEU A 131 2.46 -7.30 3.03
C LEU A 131 2.08 -5.89 3.45
N THR A 132 2.48 -4.88 2.67
CA THR A 132 2.17 -3.48 2.95
C THR A 132 0.66 -3.22 2.79
N ILE A 133 0.07 -3.68 1.69
CA ILE A 133 -1.37 -3.56 1.43
C ILE A 133 -2.21 -4.20 2.54
N ARG A 134 -1.82 -5.40 3.02
CA ARG A 134 -2.55 -6.12 4.07
C ARG A 134 -2.62 -5.38 5.41
N ARG A 135 -1.66 -4.49 5.69
CA ARG A 135 -1.63 -3.70 6.93
C ARG A 135 -2.42 -2.39 6.83
N TYR A 136 -2.96 -2.06 5.67
CA TYR A 136 -3.60 -0.78 5.45
C TYR A 136 -5.14 -0.93 5.45
N PRO A 137 -5.86 -0.45 6.49
CA PRO A 137 -7.31 -0.46 6.51
C PRO A 137 -7.84 0.56 5.51
N LEU A 138 -8.83 0.15 4.72
CA LEU A 138 -9.46 1.03 3.73
C LEU A 138 -10.44 2.00 4.40
N ARG A 139 -11.18 1.51 5.39
CA ARG A 139 -12.27 2.23 6.07
C ARG A 139 -12.41 1.72 7.50
N ILE A 140 -12.85 2.59 8.40
CA ILE A 140 -13.29 2.18 9.74
C ILE A 140 -14.70 2.71 9.97
N TRP A 141 -15.56 1.81 10.41
CA TRP A 141 -16.93 2.05 10.82
C TRP A 141 -17.05 2.02 12.33
N ARG A 142 -17.95 2.82 12.89
CA ARG A 142 -18.22 2.92 14.32
C ARG A 142 -19.70 2.72 14.59
N ASN A 143 -20.00 1.97 15.64
CA ASN A 143 -21.32 1.83 16.23
C ASN A 143 -21.18 1.84 17.76
N GLY A 144 -21.39 3.00 18.40
CA GLY A 144 -21.16 3.17 19.83
C GLY A 144 -19.69 2.95 20.21
N GLU A 145 -19.44 1.87 20.95
CA GLU A 145 -18.12 1.40 21.41
C GLU A 145 -17.53 0.30 20.51
N ASN A 146 -18.29 -0.19 19.53
CA ASN A 146 -17.86 -1.20 18.59
C ASN A 146 -17.33 -0.56 17.31
N TYR A 147 -16.16 -1.01 16.86
CA TYR A 147 -15.50 -0.54 15.66
C TYR A 147 -15.32 -1.71 14.69
N VAL A 148 -15.44 -1.42 13.39
CA VAL A 148 -15.19 -2.40 12.32
C VAL A 148 -14.23 -1.79 11.31
N ALA A 149 -13.01 -2.32 11.25
CA ALA A 149 -12.04 -1.99 10.21
C ALA A 149 -12.25 -2.91 9.01
N VAL A 150 -12.28 -2.31 7.82
CA VAL A 150 -12.40 -3.03 6.54
C VAL A 150 -11.05 -3.03 5.86
N PHE A 151 -10.48 -4.21 5.68
CA PHE A 151 -9.21 -4.45 5.00
C PHE A 151 -9.44 -5.01 3.60
N GLN A 152 -8.50 -4.78 2.69
CA GLN A 152 -8.43 -5.53 1.44
C GLN A 152 -7.94 -6.96 1.76
N SER A 153 -8.67 -7.97 1.31
CA SER A 153 -8.25 -9.37 1.47
C SER A 153 -7.10 -9.71 0.51
N HIS A 154 -6.54 -10.92 0.64
CA HIS A 154 -5.54 -11.43 -0.30
C HIS A 154 -6.11 -11.58 -1.72
N ILE A 155 -7.39 -11.96 -1.81
CA ILE A 155 -8.11 -12.08 -3.07
C ILE A 155 -8.51 -10.66 -3.50
N PRO A 156 -8.16 -10.24 -4.73
CA PRO A 156 -8.61 -8.96 -5.25
C PRO A 156 -10.15 -8.92 -5.21
N PHE A 157 -10.72 -7.75 -4.91
CA PHE A 157 -12.17 -7.51 -4.78
C PHE A 157 -12.85 -8.05 -3.52
N VAL A 158 -12.20 -8.90 -2.72
CA VAL A 158 -12.75 -9.34 -1.42
C VAL A 158 -12.26 -8.41 -0.31
N CYS A 159 -13.18 -7.93 0.52
CA CYS A 159 -12.85 -7.20 1.74
C CYS A 159 -12.95 -8.13 2.95
N ARG A 160 -12.04 -7.95 3.91
CA ARG A 160 -12.10 -8.61 5.23
C ARG A 160 -12.53 -7.58 6.26
N ASN A 161 -13.57 -7.91 7.02
CA ASN A 161 -14.02 -7.09 8.13
C ASN A 161 -13.36 -7.60 9.42
N PHE A 162 -12.87 -6.67 10.23
CA PHE A 162 -12.25 -6.95 11.52
C PHE A 162 -12.90 -6.06 12.58
N SER A 163 -13.67 -6.68 13.47
CA SER A 163 -14.36 -5.99 14.56
C SER A 163 -13.49 -5.93 15.81
N PHE A 164 -13.46 -4.78 16.47
CA PHE A 164 -12.76 -4.55 17.73
C PHE A 164 -13.53 -3.56 18.60
N MET A 165 -13.27 -3.58 19.91
CA MET A 165 -13.91 -2.66 20.86
C MET A 165 -13.03 -1.43 21.13
N LYS A 166 -13.64 -0.36 21.62
CA LYS A 166 -12.94 0.85 22.10
C LYS A 166 -11.79 0.46 23.04
N GLY A 167 -10.63 1.09 22.88
CA GLY A 167 -9.50 0.90 23.79
C GLY A 167 -8.65 -0.34 23.54
N GLN A 168 -9.05 -1.26 22.66
CA GLN A 168 -8.23 -2.41 22.26
C GLN A 168 -7.12 -2.05 21.27
N MET A 169 -7.08 -0.79 20.82
CA MET A 169 -6.05 -0.28 19.94
C MET A 169 -4.91 0.34 20.74
N GLU A 170 -3.71 -0.15 20.49
CA GLU A 170 -2.50 0.33 21.15
C GLU A 170 -1.54 0.92 20.11
N PRO A 171 -0.97 2.12 20.35
CA PRO A 171 0.07 2.67 19.50
C PRO A 171 1.32 1.80 19.59
N MET A 172 1.94 1.52 18.45
CA MET A 172 3.18 0.77 18.41
C MET A 172 4.35 1.70 18.71
N ALA A 173 5.30 1.24 19.53
CA ALA A 173 6.53 1.98 19.80
C ALA A 173 7.20 2.42 18.48
N VAL A 174 7.65 3.67 18.45
CA VAL A 174 8.25 4.35 17.30
C VAL A 174 9.63 3.75 17.00
N LYS A 175 9.65 2.57 16.39
CA LYS A 175 10.89 1.86 15.98
C LYS A 175 11.05 1.84 14.46
N GLY A 176 12.21 2.27 13.97
CA GLY A 176 12.59 2.18 12.55
C GLY A 176 12.65 3.52 11.81
N VAL A 177 13.04 3.46 10.53
CA VAL A 177 13.36 4.62 9.68
C VAL A 177 12.20 5.01 8.74
N LEU A 178 11.05 4.36 8.85
CA LEU A 178 9.90 4.64 7.99
C LEU A 178 9.24 5.98 8.37
N PRO A 179 8.85 6.83 7.41
CA PRO A 179 8.28 8.14 7.69
C PRO A 179 6.88 8.09 8.34
N TRP A 180 6.17 6.96 8.22
CA TRP A 180 4.86 6.71 8.85
C TRP A 180 4.97 5.89 10.14
N LYS A 181 6.11 5.95 10.84
CA LYS A 181 6.40 5.18 12.05
C LYS A 181 5.39 5.41 13.18
N ASP A 182 4.87 6.63 13.29
CA ASP A 182 3.94 7.08 14.34
C ASP A 182 2.48 6.72 14.02
N ALA A 183 2.19 6.41 12.76
CA ALA A 183 0.88 6.01 12.27
C ALA A 183 0.61 4.50 12.46
N ARG A 184 1.37 3.79 13.31
CA ARG A 184 1.28 2.33 13.47
C ARG A 184 0.56 1.95 14.75
N TYR A 185 -0.41 1.08 14.60
CA TYR A 185 -1.25 0.60 15.70
C TYR A 185 -1.34 -0.92 15.68
N VAL A 186 -1.53 -1.50 16.85
CA VAL A 186 -1.79 -2.93 17.03
C VAL A 186 -3.18 -3.08 17.65
N VAL A 187 -4.00 -3.94 17.06
CA VAL A 187 -5.29 -4.33 17.63
C VAL A 187 -5.35 -5.85 17.66
N ASN A 188 -5.46 -6.44 18.84
CA ASN A 188 -5.53 -7.89 19.04
C ASN A 188 -4.43 -8.66 18.26
N GLY A 189 -3.18 -8.17 18.35
CA GLY A 189 -2.02 -8.73 17.62
C GLY A 189 -1.94 -8.40 16.13
N GLN A 190 -2.97 -7.78 15.54
CA GLN A 190 -2.97 -7.35 14.14
C GLN A 190 -2.39 -5.94 13.99
N ARG A 191 -1.31 -5.83 13.22
CA ARG A 191 -0.64 -4.57 12.89
C ARG A 191 -1.39 -3.82 11.79
N MET A 192 -1.73 -2.56 12.03
CA MET A 192 -2.35 -1.68 11.05
C MET A 192 -1.70 -0.29 11.01
N ILE A 193 -1.82 0.37 9.87
CA ILE A 193 -1.32 1.73 9.65
C ILE A 193 -2.52 2.67 9.51
N LEU A 194 -2.64 3.66 10.39
CA LEU A 194 -3.73 4.63 10.42
C LEU A 194 -3.15 6.03 10.41
N LEU A 195 -3.52 6.81 9.40
CA LEU A 195 -3.13 8.21 9.32
C LEU A 195 -4.24 9.06 9.96
N ASP A 196 -3.86 9.82 10.97
CA ASP A 196 -4.68 10.80 11.69
C ASP A 196 -5.45 11.75 10.76
N GLN A 197 -4.82 12.19 9.67
CA GLN A 197 -5.36 13.15 8.70
C GLN A 197 -6.63 12.67 7.97
N TYR A 198 -6.90 11.36 7.98
CA TYR A 198 -8.03 10.77 7.24
C TYR A 198 -9.22 10.36 8.12
N PHE A 199 -9.16 10.70 9.40
CA PHE A 199 -10.33 10.65 10.26
C PHE A 199 -11.26 11.83 9.96
N LYS A 200 -12.57 11.59 10.02
CA LYS A 200 -13.60 12.63 9.83
C LYS A 200 -13.46 13.76 10.86
N THR A 201 -13.00 13.42 12.05
CA THR A 201 -12.69 14.37 13.12
C THR A 201 -11.47 13.86 13.88
N PRO A 202 -10.48 14.71 14.20
CA PRO A 202 -9.25 14.27 14.87
C PRO A 202 -9.51 13.66 16.25
N SER A 203 -10.60 14.05 16.92
CA SER A 203 -11.03 13.46 18.20
C SER A 203 -11.52 12.01 18.08
N GLU A 204 -11.89 11.53 16.88
CA GLU A 204 -12.35 10.14 16.70
C GLU A 204 -11.20 9.14 16.86
N LEU A 205 -9.97 9.52 16.51
CA LEU A 205 -8.78 8.71 16.77
C LEU A 205 -8.56 8.55 18.28
N HIS A 206 -8.56 9.66 19.02
CA HIS A 206 -8.41 9.67 20.48
C HIS A 206 -9.53 8.89 21.17
N ARG A 207 -10.76 8.98 20.66
CA ARG A 207 -11.90 8.20 21.16
C ARG A 207 -11.75 6.70 20.92
N MET A 208 -11.07 6.29 19.86
CA MET A 208 -10.86 4.88 19.52
C MET A 208 -9.73 4.27 20.38
N LEU A 209 -8.72 5.08 20.69
CA LEU A 209 -7.64 4.77 21.61
C LEU A 209 -8.15 4.80 23.06
N ASN A 210 -7.43 4.11 23.95
CA ASN A 210 -7.69 4.19 25.38
C ASN A 210 -7.13 5.50 25.96
N GLU A 211 -7.79 6.08 26.97
CA GLU A 211 -7.40 7.34 27.64
C GLU A 211 -5.94 7.33 28.14
N LYS A 212 -5.41 6.13 28.43
CA LYS A 212 -4.03 5.91 28.85
C LYS A 212 -2.98 6.35 27.81
N TYR A 213 -3.36 6.41 26.53
CA TYR A 213 -2.43 6.66 25.41
C TYR A 213 -2.47 8.10 24.87
N ASP A 214 -3.35 8.96 25.41
CA ASP A 214 -3.48 10.37 25.02
C ASP A 214 -2.20 11.18 25.37
N TYR A 215 -1.42 10.68 26.34
CA TYR A 215 -0.19 11.33 26.82
C TYR A 215 1.03 11.16 25.90
N TYR A 216 1.03 10.20 24.96
CA TYR A 216 2.20 9.88 24.13
C TYR A 216 2.22 10.58 22.75
N VAL A 217 1.14 11.28 22.38
CA VAL A 217 1.02 11.99 21.09
C VAL A 217 1.53 13.44 21.18
N LYS A 218 1.87 13.92 22.38
CA LYS A 218 2.26 15.32 22.67
C LYS A 218 3.77 15.57 22.81
N GLU A 219 4.61 14.55 22.68
CA GLU A 219 6.08 14.68 22.70
C GLU A 219 6.67 14.48 21.30
#